data_AF-A0A850JW28-F1
#
_entry.id   AF-A0A850JW28-F1
#
_cell.length_a   1.000
_cell.length_b   1.000
_cell.length_c   1.000
_cell.angle_alpha   90.00
_cell.angle_beta   90.00
_cell.angle_gamma   90.00
#
_symmetry.space_group_name_H-M   'P 1'
#
loop_
_entity.id
_entity.type
_entity.pdbx_description
1 polymer ?
#
loop_
_entity_poly.entity_id
_entity_poly.type
_entity_poly.pdbx_seq_one_letter_code
_entity_poly.pdbx_strand_id
1 'polypeptide(L)'
;MQILMHEKQLRVRYIRVLEKFFTRTVSLLRLENFDKELFKERTKKNYEDIKRVKAVELNSPYLTQLIAFINKTLQYADSSSEEFEEERANLLKEANHIQREKKRSTYKKDKHKKSKFDDGY
;
A
#
# COMPACT_ATOMS: atom_id res chain seq x y z
N MET A 1 -9.77 25.45 17.26
CA MET A 1 -10.97 25.00 16.53
C MET A 1 -10.61 23.75 15.73
N GLN A 2 -11.05 22.58 16.16
CA GLN A 2 -10.76 21.32 15.47
C GLN A 2 -11.77 21.19 14.32
N ILE A 3 -11.33 21.36 13.08
CA ILE A 3 -12.19 21.14 11.91
C ILE A 3 -12.55 19.66 11.89
N LEU A 4 -13.80 19.34 12.17
CA LEU A 4 -14.31 17.97 12.13
C LEU A 4 -14.23 17.49 10.69
N MET A 5 -13.21 16.69 10.38
CA MET A 5 -12.99 16.21 9.03
C MET A 5 -14.00 15.12 8.70
N HIS A 6 -14.72 15.29 7.59
CA HIS A 6 -15.73 14.33 7.12
C HIS A 6 -15.13 12.93 6.91
N GLU A 7 -15.87 11.87 7.25
CA GLU A 7 -15.41 10.47 7.23
C GLU A 7 -14.84 10.04 5.88
N LYS A 8 -15.46 10.46 4.78
CA LYS A 8 -14.95 10.21 3.43
C LYS A 8 -13.54 10.80 3.24
N GLN A 9 -13.27 11.98 3.78
CA GLN A 9 -11.97 12.64 3.67
C GLN A 9 -10.92 11.94 4.54
N LEU A 10 -11.29 11.52 5.76
CA LEU A 10 -10.45 10.67 6.61
C LEU A 10 -10.05 9.38 5.88
N ARG A 11 -11.03 8.69 5.28
CA ARG A 11 -10.80 7.45 4.51
C ARG A 11 -9.87 7.67 3.32
N VAL A 12 -10.09 8.72 2.52
CA VAL A 12 -9.23 9.04 1.36
C VAL A 12 -7.80 9.36 1.80
N ARG A 13 -7.61 10.12 2.88
CA ARG A 13 -6.29 10.44 3.41
C ARG A 13 -5.57 9.18 3.92
N TYR A 14 -6.27 8.32 4.64
CA TYR A 14 -5.71 7.07 5.13
C TYR A 14 -5.28 6.15 3.98
N ILE A 15 -6.16 5.91 3.01
CA ILE A 15 -5.81 5.11 1.82
C ILE A 15 -4.59 5.69 1.10
N ARG A 16 -4.52 7.01 0.93
CA ARG A 16 -3.40 7.67 0.25
C ARG A 16 -2.06 7.42 0.93
N VAL A 17 -1.98 7.49 2.26
CA VAL A 17 -0.71 7.26 2.96
C VAL A 17 -0.31 5.78 2.94
N LEU A 18 -1.28 4.85 2.97
CA LEU A 18 -1.01 3.42 2.80
C LEU A 18 -0.44 3.13 1.40
N GLU A 19 -1.06 3.67 0.35
CA GLU A 19 -0.56 3.49 -1.02
C GLU A 19 0.82 4.13 -1.21
N LYS A 20 1.03 5.33 -0.64
CA LYS A 20 2.32 6.03 -0.68
C LYS A 20 3.43 5.23 -0.02
N PHE A 21 3.17 4.66 1.17
CA PHE A 21 4.12 3.76 1.83
C PHE A 21 4.46 2.59 0.92
N PHE A 22 3.45 1.89 0.42
CA PHE A 22 3.63 0.72 -0.44
C PHE A 22 4.49 1.03 -1.67
N THR A 23 4.18 2.10 -2.41
CA THR A 23 4.94 2.48 -3.60
C THR A 23 6.41 2.74 -3.26
N ARG A 24 6.70 3.49 -2.20
CA ARG A 24 8.08 3.81 -1.80
C ARG A 24 8.85 2.57 -1.35
N THR A 25 8.22 1.71 -0.56
CA THR A 25 8.83 0.46 -0.09
C THR A 25 9.14 -0.48 -1.26
N VAL A 26 8.22 -0.64 -2.21
CA VAL A 26 8.45 -1.47 -3.40
C VAL A 26 9.58 -0.92 -4.27
N SER A 27 9.69 0.41 -4.41
CA SER A 27 10.81 1.03 -5.11
C SER A 27 12.15 0.70 -4.45
N LEU A 28 12.24 0.76 -3.12
CA LEU A 28 13.47 0.40 -2.38
C LEU A 28 13.83 -1.07 -2.54
N LEU A 29 12.84 -1.96 -2.42
CA LEU A 29 13.04 -3.40 -2.56
C LEU A 29 13.55 -3.80 -3.96
N ARG A 30 13.27 -2.99 -4.99
CA ARG A 30 13.65 -3.27 -6.39
C ARG A 30 15.00 -2.67 -6.80
N LEU A 31 15.69 -1.95 -5.91
CA LEU A 31 17.02 -1.43 -6.22
C LEU A 31 18.00 -2.59 -6.49
N GLU A 32 18.82 -2.46 -7.53
CA GLU A 32 19.85 -3.44 -7.86
C GLU A 32 20.91 -3.50 -6.74
N ASN A 33 21.32 -2.33 -6.25
CA ASN A 33 22.16 -2.15 -5.08
C ASN A 33 21.33 -2.05 -3.79
N PHE A 34 20.50 -3.06 -3.53
CA PHE A 34 19.67 -3.08 -2.33
C PHE A 34 20.51 -2.93 -1.06
N ASP A 35 20.21 -1.90 -0.27
CA ASP A 35 20.81 -1.64 1.03
C ASP A 35 19.76 -1.87 2.12
N LYS A 36 20.02 -2.89 2.94
CA LYS A 36 19.15 -3.31 4.05
C LYS A 36 18.98 -2.23 5.11
N GLU A 37 20.05 -1.54 5.49
CA GLU A 37 20.00 -0.54 6.55
C GLU A 37 19.28 0.71 6.08
N LEU A 38 19.53 1.13 4.84
CA LEU A 38 18.75 2.18 4.18
C LEU A 38 17.27 1.77 4.06
N PHE A 39 16.98 0.52 3.73
CA PHE A 39 15.62 0.01 3.67
C PHE A 39 14.91 0.13 5.02
N LYS A 40 15.56 -0.28 6.13
CA LYS A 40 15.02 -0.17 7.48
C LYS A 40 14.75 1.29 7.86
N GLU A 41 15.73 2.17 7.66
CA GLU A 41 15.61 3.59 7.96
C GLU A 41 14.43 4.21 7.20
N ARG A 42 14.36 3.96 5.88
CA ARG A 42 13.32 4.50 5.02
C ARG A 42 11.95 3.90 5.32
N THR A 43 11.87 2.64 5.70
CA THR A 43 10.62 1.99 6.14
C THR A 43 10.04 2.71 7.35
N LYS A 44 10.85 2.93 8.39
CA LYS A 44 10.43 3.67 9.59
C LYS A 44 10.00 5.10 9.25
N LYS A 45 10.80 5.81 8.47
CA LYS A 45 10.50 7.18 8.02
C LYS A 45 9.22 7.28 7.20
N ASN A 46 8.95 6.31 6.31
CA ASN A 46 7.74 6.29 5.51
C ASN A 46 6.50 5.99 6.36
N TYR A 47 6.65 5.21 7.43
CA TYR A 47 5.54 4.88 8.34
C TYR A 47 5.05 6.08 9.15
N GLU A 48 5.90 7.10 9.38
CA GLU A 48 5.51 8.33 10.07
C GLU A 48 4.36 9.08 9.36
N ASP A 49 4.25 8.99 8.04
CA ASP A 49 3.12 9.56 7.30
C ASP A 49 1.79 8.87 7.66
N ILE A 50 1.83 7.57 7.97
CA ILE A 50 0.66 6.79 8.39
C ILE A 50 0.25 7.16 9.82
N LYS A 51 1.21 7.33 10.74
CA LYS A 51 0.94 7.73 12.13
C LYS A 51 0.26 9.09 12.24
N ARG A 52 0.49 9.99 11.27
CA ARG A 52 -0.08 11.36 11.25
C ARG A 52 -1.55 11.42 10.83
N VAL A 53 -2.13 10.32 10.36
CA VAL A 53 -3.54 10.29 9.95
C VAL A 53 -4.34 9.33 10.82
N LYS A 54 -5.61 9.65 11.03
CA LYS A 54 -6.52 8.75 11.74
C LYS A 54 -6.75 7.48 10.91
N ALA A 55 -6.39 6.33 11.47
CA ALA A 55 -6.73 5.05 10.89
C ALA A 55 -8.26 4.88 10.84
N VAL A 56 -8.75 4.31 9.74
CA VAL A 56 -10.16 3.98 9.57
C VAL A 56 -10.30 2.54 9.09
N GLU A 57 -11.44 1.93 9.33
CA GLU A 57 -11.70 0.57 8.89
C GLU A 57 -11.78 0.48 7.36
N LEU A 58 -10.99 -0.42 6.78
CA LEU A 58 -10.95 -0.71 5.35
C LEU A 58 -11.27 -2.19 5.14
N ASN A 59 -12.23 -2.46 4.26
CA ASN A 59 -12.82 -3.78 4.03
C ASN A 59 -12.60 -4.32 2.60
N SER A 60 -12.01 -3.52 1.72
CA SER A 60 -11.67 -3.99 0.37
C SER A 60 -10.50 -4.99 0.45
N PRO A 61 -10.55 -6.13 -0.26
CA PRO A 61 -9.45 -7.10 -0.30
C PRO A 61 -8.09 -6.48 -0.64
N TYR A 62 -8.07 -5.50 -1.56
CA TYR A 62 -6.86 -4.77 -1.91
C TYR A 62 -6.29 -3.99 -0.71
N LEU A 63 -7.16 -3.29 0.02
CA LEU A 63 -6.74 -2.42 1.12
C LEU A 63 -6.35 -3.23 2.37
N THR A 64 -7.00 -4.36 2.62
CA THR A 64 -6.61 -5.26 3.72
C THR A 64 -5.25 -5.90 3.45
N GLN A 65 -4.99 -6.34 2.22
CA GLN A 65 -3.66 -6.83 1.82
C GLN A 65 -2.59 -5.73 1.91
N LEU A 66 -2.94 -4.48 1.58
CA LEU A 66 -2.02 -3.35 1.71
C LEU A 66 -1.59 -3.12 3.17
N ILE A 67 -2.54 -3.18 4.11
CA ILE A 67 -2.27 -3.08 5.55
C ILE A 67 -1.40 -4.26 6.01
N ALA A 68 -1.73 -5.49 5.60
CA ALA A 68 -0.96 -6.68 5.94
C ALA A 68 0.51 -6.57 5.47
N PHE A 69 0.72 -6.12 4.22
CA PHE A 69 2.05 -5.87 3.67
C PHE A 69 2.83 -4.83 4.50
N ILE A 70 2.19 -3.73 4.90
CA ILE A 70 2.82 -2.68 5.72
C ILE A 70 3.27 -3.25 7.06
N ASN A 71 2.40 -3.99 7.75
CA ASN A 71 2.73 -4.61 9.03
C ASN A 71 3.89 -5.60 8.90
N LYS A 72 3.88 -6.42 7.84
CA LYS A 72 4.97 -7.36 7.56
C LYS A 72 6.29 -6.65 7.25
N THR A 73 6.23 -5.56 6.48
CA THR A 73 7.40 -4.73 6.18
C THR A 73 8.00 -4.14 7.46
N LEU A 74 7.16 -3.65 8.38
CA LEU A 74 7.62 -3.14 9.67
C LEU A 74 8.25 -4.24 10.53
N GLN A 75 7.60 -5.41 10.61
CA GLN A 75 8.16 -6.57 11.31
C GLN A 75 9.54 -6.93 10.77
N TYR A 76 9.70 -7.06 9.46
CA TYR A 76 11.01 -7.32 8.85
C TYR A 76 12.01 -6.18 9.06
N ALA A 77 11.57 -4.92 9.11
CA ALA A 77 12.48 -3.82 9.43
C ALA A 77 13.00 -3.85 10.88
N ASP A 78 12.25 -4.46 11.81
CA ASP A 78 12.62 -4.55 13.23
C ASP A 78 13.31 -5.87 13.60
N SER A 79 12.95 -6.98 12.97
CA SER A 79 13.39 -8.34 13.35
C SER A 79 13.93 -9.16 12.19
N SER A 80 14.48 -8.53 11.15
CA SER A 80 15.07 -9.24 10.00
C SER A 80 16.23 -10.15 10.37
N SER A 81 16.39 -11.24 9.61
CA SER A 81 17.64 -12.00 9.52
C SER A 81 18.83 -11.14 9.10
N GLU A 82 20.06 -11.65 9.22
CA GLU A 82 21.27 -10.95 8.78
C GLU A 82 21.29 -10.69 7.27
N GLU A 83 20.90 -11.67 6.46
CA GLU A 83 20.99 -11.61 4.99
C GLU A 83 19.82 -10.86 4.31
N PHE A 84 18.61 -10.84 4.90
CA PHE A 84 17.40 -10.17 4.37
C PHE A 84 16.91 -10.64 2.97
N GLU A 85 17.60 -11.56 2.30
CA GLU A 85 17.27 -11.97 0.93
C GLU A 85 15.89 -12.62 0.84
N GLU A 86 15.56 -13.51 1.78
CA GLU A 86 14.28 -14.21 1.82
C GLU A 86 13.14 -13.24 2.15
N GLU A 87 13.33 -12.35 3.13
CA GLU A 87 12.37 -11.30 3.48
C GLU A 87 12.10 -10.39 2.28
N ARG A 88 13.16 -9.98 1.56
CA ARG A 88 13.04 -9.17 0.35
C ARG A 88 12.26 -9.90 -0.74
N ALA A 89 12.58 -11.17 -1.00
CA ALA A 89 11.87 -11.98 -2.00
C ALA A 89 10.38 -12.14 -1.65
N ASN A 90 10.09 -12.40 -0.37
CA ASN A 90 8.73 -12.52 0.15
C ASN A 90 7.94 -11.21 0.00
N LEU A 91 8.53 -10.06 0.37
CA LEU A 91 7.89 -8.75 0.19
C LEU A 91 7.64 -8.45 -1.30
N LEU A 92 8.59 -8.74 -2.19
CA LEU A 92 8.41 -8.53 -3.63
C LEU A 92 7.30 -9.42 -4.22
N LYS A 93 7.19 -10.67 -3.77
CA LYS A 93 6.11 -11.60 -4.16
C LYS A 93 4.74 -11.07 -3.76
N GLU A 94 4.60 -10.60 -2.51
CA GLU A 94 3.37 -9.99 -2.01
C GLU A 94 3.03 -8.70 -2.75
N ALA A 95 4.01 -7.83 -2.99
CA ALA A 95 3.81 -6.60 -3.74
C ALA A 95 3.29 -6.86 -5.15
N ASN A 96 3.81 -7.88 -5.82
CA ASN A 96 3.33 -8.30 -7.14
C ASN A 96 1.88 -8.82 -7.08
N HIS A 97 1.51 -9.55 -6.02
CA HIS A 97 0.13 -9.99 -5.81
C HIS A 97 -0.83 -8.82 -5.60
N ILE A 98 -0.47 -7.87 -4.72
CA ILE A 98 -1.24 -6.66 -4.43
C ILE A 98 -1.44 -5.80 -5.70
N GLN A 99 -0.39 -5.65 -6.51
CA GLN A 99 -0.47 -4.92 -7.78
C GLN A 99 -1.44 -5.58 -8.76
N ARG A 100 -1.48 -6.92 -8.83
CA ARG A 100 -2.46 -7.64 -9.64
C ARG A 100 -3.89 -7.43 -9.13
N GLU A 101 -4.10 -7.46 -7.82
CA GLU A 101 -5.43 -7.23 -7.22
C GLU A 101 -5.93 -5.80 -7.49
N LYS A 102 -5.05 -4.79 -7.36
CA LYS A 102 -5.36 -3.40 -7.73
C LYS A 102 -5.82 -3.29 -9.19
N LYS A 103 -5.09 -3.94 -10.11
CA LYS A 103 -5.45 -3.96 -11.53
C LYS A 103 -6.80 -4.63 -11.77
N ARG A 104 -7.06 -5.79 -11.14
CA ARG A 104 -8.35 -6.51 -11.25
C ARG A 104 -9.53 -5.66 -10.78
N SER A 105 -9.39 -5.00 -9.62
CA SER A 105 -10.46 -4.15 -9.06
C SER A 105 -10.72 -2.88 -9.91
N THR A 106 -9.70 -2.35 -10.59
CA THR A 106 -9.83 -1.19 -11.48
C THR A 106 -10.45 -1.59 -12.83
N TYR A 107 -9.96 -2.67 -13.45
CA TYR A 107 -10.45 -3.14 -14.74
C TYR A 107 -11.94 -3.53 -14.72
N LYS A 108 -12.40 -4.19 -13.65
CA LYS A 108 -13.83 -4.49 -13.45
C LYS A 108 -14.67 -3.21 -13.49
N LYS A 109 -14.22 -2.12 -12.84
CA LYS A 109 -14.95 -0.84 -12.82
C LYS A 109 -15.03 -0.19 -14.19
N ASP A 110 -13.96 -0.23 -14.98
CA ASP A 110 -13.94 0.40 -16.30
C ASP A 110 -14.80 -0.35 -17.33
N LYS A 111 -14.89 -1.69 -17.25
CA LYS A 111 -15.80 -2.48 -18.10
C LYS A 111 -17.28 -2.10 -17.90
N HIS A 112 -17.68 -1.74 -16.68
CA HIS A 112 -19.06 -1.33 -16.38
C HIS A 112 -19.37 0.15 -16.68
N LYS A 113 -18.36 0.97 -17.03
CA LYS A 113 -18.61 2.36 -17.45
C LYS A 113 -19.16 2.46 -18.88
N LYS A 114 -18.84 1.49 -19.74
CA LYS A 114 -19.25 1.50 -21.16
C LYS A 114 -20.66 0.96 -21.41
N SER A 115 -21.31 0.34 -20.43
CA SER A 115 -22.66 -0.25 -20.61
C SER A 115 -23.82 0.68 -20.23
N LYS A 116 -23.58 2.00 -20.12
CA LYS A 116 -24.60 2.98 -19.71
C LYS A 116 -25.03 3.96 -20.80
N PHE A 117 -24.55 3.79 -22.02
CA PHE A 117 -25.01 4.57 -23.18
C PHE A 117 -25.45 3.58 -24.25
N ASP A 118 -26.74 3.26 -24.19
CA ASP A 118 -27.54 2.81 -25.33
C ASP A 118 -28.58 3.93 -25.55
N ASP A 119 -28.08 5.07 -26.02
CA ASP A 119 -28.86 6.16 -26.56
C ASP A 119 -29.32 5.75 -27.95
N GLY A 120 -30.35 4.88 -27.94
CA GLY A 120 -31.01 4.40 -29.14
C GLY A 120 -31.41 5.56 -30.06
N TYR A 121 -30.65 5.69 -31.15
CA TYR A 121 -30.98 6.45 -32.35
C TYR A 121 -31.06 5.47 -33.52
#